data_AF-A0A3M1E9R1-F1
#
_entry.id   AF-A0A3M1E9R1-F1
#
_cell.length_a   1.000
_cell.length_b   1.000
_cell.length_c   1.000
_cell.angle_alpha   90.00
_cell.angle_beta   90.00
_cell.angle_gamma   90.00
#
_symmetry.space_group_name_H-M   'P 1'
#
loop_
_entity.id
_entity.type
_entity.pdbx_description
1 polymer ?
#
loop_
_entity_poly.entity_id
_entity_poly.type
_entity_poly.pdbx_seq_one_letter_code
_entity_poly.pdbx_strand_id
1 'polypeptide(L)'
;MADASERRKPPTDWESVVEKAIREAQERGEFDNLPGKGRPLRWGDEHVPPEWRMAAHILKNAGFAPAWIEDDKWIRAERKALRQLLDSFVEWYREELAALAGRPEAEVVERLEELAVARDRRIAVYRERAGKLNKRIDDFNLTVPVPRLQWHRVRIDQEIEAFRRALEEGSGR
;
A
#
# COMPACT_ATOMS: atom_id res chain seq x y z
N MET A 1 -53.15 -20.35 -27.10
CA MET A 1 -51.97 -20.99 -27.71
C MET A 1 -50.97 -19.89 -28.01
N ALA A 2 -49.76 -19.99 -27.44
CA ALA A 2 -48.44 -19.45 -27.85
C ALA A 2 -48.38 -18.14 -28.66
N ASP A 3 -47.49 -17.17 -28.44
CA ASP A 3 -46.31 -17.02 -27.59
C ASP A 3 -45.83 -15.54 -27.71
N ALA A 4 -44.97 -15.17 -26.77
CA ALA A 4 -44.33 -13.91 -26.42
C ALA A 4 -44.10 -12.82 -27.48
N SER A 5 -44.27 -11.59 -26.97
CA SER A 5 -43.66 -10.33 -27.37
C SER A 5 -42.33 -10.47 -28.15
N GLU A 6 -42.37 -10.12 -29.43
CA GLU A 6 -41.19 -9.96 -30.26
C GLU A 6 -40.49 -8.65 -29.88
N ARG A 7 -39.69 -8.69 -28.80
CA ARG A 7 -38.73 -7.62 -28.51
C ARG A 7 -37.64 -7.70 -29.57
N ARG A 8 -37.73 -6.84 -30.60
CA ARG A 8 -36.65 -6.62 -31.55
C ARG A 8 -35.40 -6.18 -30.77
N LYS A 9 -34.47 -7.10 -30.55
CA LYS A 9 -33.14 -6.78 -30.00
C LYS A 9 -32.42 -5.92 -31.05
N PRO A 10 -31.82 -4.77 -30.69
CA PRO A 10 -31.00 -4.04 -31.65
C PRO A 10 -29.84 -4.95 -32.10
N PRO A 11 -29.44 -4.94 -33.38
CA PRO A 11 -28.28 -5.69 -33.81
C PRO A 11 -27.06 -5.06 -33.12
N THR A 12 -26.53 -5.75 -32.10
CA THR A 12 -25.15 -5.59 -31.66
C THR A 12 -24.25 -6.15 -32.75
N ASP A 13 -24.27 -5.51 -33.92
CA ASP A 13 -23.34 -5.76 -35.00
C ASP A 13 -22.12 -4.86 -34.78
N TRP A 14 -21.31 -5.32 -33.85
CA TRP A 14 -19.93 -4.88 -33.67
C TRP A 14 -19.02 -6.08 -33.92
N GLU A 15 -19.18 -6.77 -35.06
CA GLU A 15 -17.96 -7.18 -35.76
C GLU A 15 -17.24 -5.87 -36.07
N SER A 16 -16.39 -5.45 -35.14
CA SER A 16 -15.69 -4.17 -35.19
C SER A 16 -15.04 -4.08 -36.57
N VAL A 17 -15.12 -2.94 -37.25
CA VAL A 17 -14.42 -2.73 -38.54
C VAL A 17 -12.97 -3.23 -38.47
N VAL A 18 -12.37 -3.18 -37.28
CA VAL A 18 -11.08 -3.77 -36.91
C VAL A 18 -11.01 -5.29 -37.08
N GLU A 19 -11.99 -6.06 -36.58
CA GLU A 19 -12.04 -7.53 -36.71
C GLU A 19 -12.16 -7.96 -38.17
N LYS A 20 -12.99 -7.27 -38.96
CA LYS A 20 -13.10 -7.52 -40.40
C LYS A 20 -11.77 -7.24 -41.11
N ALA A 21 -11.13 -6.11 -40.81
CA ALA A 21 -9.82 -5.77 -41.36
C ALA A 21 -8.71 -6.77 -41.00
N ILE A 22 -8.72 -7.30 -39.76
CA ILE A 22 -7.79 -8.34 -39.32
C ILE A 22 -8.02 -9.63 -40.08
N ARG A 23 -9.28 -10.09 -40.21
CA ARG A 23 -9.64 -11.32 -40.95
C ARG A 23 -9.22 -11.23 -42.41
N GLU A 24 -9.53 -10.13 -43.08
CA GLU A 24 -9.14 -9.96 -44.49
C GLU A 24 -7.61 -9.89 -44.67
N ALA A 25 -6.88 -9.29 -43.73
CA ALA A 25 -5.41 -9.30 -43.73
C ALA A 25 -4.81 -10.69 -43.46
N GLN A 26 -5.47 -11.53 -42.65
CA GLN A 26 -5.12 -12.94 -42.47
C GLN A 26 -5.35 -13.75 -43.74
N GLU A 27 -6.49 -13.59 -44.41
CA GLU A 27 -6.81 -14.26 -45.68
C GLU A 27 -5.84 -13.90 -46.81
N ARG A 28 -5.36 -12.65 -46.83
CA ARG A 28 -4.32 -12.19 -47.77
C ARG A 28 -2.90 -12.68 -47.42
N GLY A 29 -2.74 -13.43 -46.34
CA GLY A 29 -1.44 -13.94 -45.90
C GLY A 29 -0.48 -12.83 -45.44
N GLU A 30 -0.98 -11.64 -45.10
CA GLU A 30 -0.11 -10.53 -44.67
C GLU A 30 0.60 -10.84 -43.35
N PHE A 31 0.05 -11.75 -42.55
CA PHE A 31 0.68 -12.27 -41.33
C PHE A 31 1.66 -13.42 -41.60
N ASP A 32 1.77 -13.91 -42.84
CA ASP A 32 2.47 -15.16 -43.11
C ASP A 32 3.99 -15.07 -43.09
N ASN A 33 4.53 -13.88 -43.37
CA ASN A 33 5.97 -13.61 -43.42
C ASN A 33 6.39 -12.55 -42.39
N LEU A 34 5.67 -12.43 -41.27
CA LEU A 34 6.06 -11.49 -40.24
C LEU A 34 7.43 -11.84 -39.64
N PRO A 35 8.29 -10.84 -39.42
CA PRO A 35 9.57 -11.07 -38.75
C PRO A 35 9.32 -11.66 -37.35
N GLY A 36 9.83 -12.88 -37.14
CA GLY A 36 9.67 -13.61 -35.87
C GLY A 36 8.49 -14.60 -35.82
N LYS A 37 7.71 -14.76 -36.89
CA LYS A 37 6.62 -15.77 -36.95
C LYS A 37 7.16 -17.17 -36.63
N GLY A 38 6.50 -17.86 -35.69
CA GLY A 38 6.86 -19.22 -35.26
C GLY A 38 8.10 -19.32 -34.35
N ARG A 39 8.76 -18.19 -34.03
CA ARG A 39 9.87 -18.15 -33.07
C ARG A 39 9.36 -17.65 -31.71
N PRO A 40 9.96 -18.08 -30.59
CA PRO A 40 9.66 -17.48 -29.29
C PRO A 40 9.81 -15.96 -29.37
N LEU A 41 8.80 -15.23 -28.91
CA LEU A 41 8.84 -13.77 -28.84
C LEU A 41 10.07 -13.36 -28.04
N ARG A 42 11.02 -12.68 -28.68
CA ARG A 42 12.13 -12.03 -28.00
C ARG A 42 11.61 -10.73 -27.40
N TRP A 43 11.11 -10.81 -26.18
CA TRP A 43 10.88 -9.62 -25.37
C TRP A 43 12.24 -9.05 -24.97
N GLY A 44 12.80 -8.15 -25.79
CA GLY A 44 13.94 -7.35 -25.38
C GLY A 44 13.54 -6.44 -24.23
N ASP A 45 14.41 -6.29 -23.24
CA ASP A 45 14.23 -5.31 -22.16
C ASP A 45 14.55 -3.87 -22.67
N GLU A 46 14.38 -3.61 -23.96
CA GLU A 46 14.71 -2.34 -24.63
C GLU A 46 13.78 -1.19 -24.21
N HIS A 47 12.55 -1.51 -23.82
CA HIS A 47 11.59 -0.56 -23.22
C HIS A 47 11.93 -0.21 -21.77
N VAL A 48 12.79 -1.00 -21.15
CA VAL A 48 13.26 -0.76 -19.79
C VAL A 48 14.55 0.05 -19.90
N PRO A 49 14.68 1.21 -19.24
CA PRO A 49 15.89 2.00 -19.35
C PRO A 49 17.10 1.16 -18.87
N PRO A 50 18.31 1.38 -19.43
CA PRO A 50 19.45 0.47 -19.26
C PRO A 50 19.75 0.08 -17.80
N GLU A 51 19.61 1.03 -16.89
CA GLU A 51 19.82 0.88 -15.45
C GLU A 51 18.75 0.02 -14.75
N TRP A 52 17.60 -0.20 -15.40
CA TRP A 52 16.46 -0.97 -14.90
C TRP A 52 16.38 -2.38 -15.49
N ARG A 53 17.12 -2.66 -16.57
CA ARG A 53 17.02 -3.95 -17.28
C ARG A 53 17.36 -5.11 -16.39
N MET A 54 18.41 -5.00 -15.57
CA MET A 54 18.80 -6.05 -14.65
C MET A 54 17.69 -6.37 -13.64
N ALA A 55 17.06 -5.35 -13.05
CA ALA A 55 15.98 -5.53 -12.07
C ALA A 55 14.71 -6.12 -12.71
N ALA A 56 14.32 -5.62 -13.89
CA ALA A 56 13.18 -6.15 -14.64
C ALA A 56 13.43 -7.58 -15.12
N HIS A 57 14.65 -7.88 -15.57
CA HIS A 57 15.09 -9.20 -16.02
C HIS A 57 15.10 -10.22 -14.88
N ILE A 58 15.61 -9.84 -13.70
CA ILE A 58 15.57 -10.68 -12.50
C ILE A 58 14.12 -10.96 -12.09
N LEU A 59 13.27 -9.93 -12.03
CA LEU A 59 11.85 -10.07 -11.70
C LEU A 59 11.09 -10.99 -12.68
N LYS A 60 11.39 -10.87 -13.96
CA LYS A 60 10.75 -11.62 -15.04
C LYS A 60 11.19 -13.07 -15.10
N ASN A 61 12.47 -13.35 -14.79
CA ASN A 61 13.05 -14.69 -14.89
C ASN A 61 12.94 -15.51 -13.61
N ALA A 62 12.73 -14.89 -12.45
CA ALA A 62 12.82 -15.60 -11.19
C ALA A 62 11.70 -16.63 -10.97
N GLY A 63 10.50 -16.48 -11.54
CA GLY A 63 9.34 -17.36 -11.26
C GLY A 63 8.90 -17.43 -9.77
N PHE A 64 9.71 -16.88 -8.88
CA PHE A 64 9.60 -16.73 -7.44
C PHE A 64 9.75 -15.24 -7.14
N ALA A 65 8.80 -14.71 -6.38
CA ALA A 65 8.83 -13.35 -5.86
C ALA A 65 10.18 -13.08 -5.19
N PRO A 66 10.93 -12.02 -5.56
CA PRO A 66 12.16 -11.68 -4.86
C PRO A 66 11.95 -11.57 -3.34
N ALA A 67 12.96 -11.98 -2.56
CA ALA A 67 12.88 -12.04 -1.10
C ALA A 67 12.37 -10.74 -0.44
N TRP A 68 12.65 -9.59 -1.06
CA TRP A 68 12.22 -8.27 -0.58
C TRP A 68 10.70 -8.04 -0.67
N ILE A 69 9.92 -8.84 -1.40
CA ILE A 69 8.46 -8.68 -1.47
C ILE A 69 7.80 -8.96 -0.13
N GLU A 70 8.29 -9.94 0.63
CA GLU A 70 7.77 -10.23 1.97
C GLU A 70 8.11 -9.11 2.95
N ASP A 71 9.32 -8.56 2.83
CA ASP A 71 9.74 -7.39 3.60
C ASP A 71 8.89 -6.16 3.28
N ASP A 72 8.59 -5.90 2.00
CA ASP A 72 7.71 -4.78 1.60
C ASP A 72 6.30 -4.94 2.21
N LYS A 73 5.72 -6.14 2.14
CA LYS A 73 4.42 -6.44 2.77
C LYS A 73 4.47 -6.20 4.28
N TRP A 74 5.51 -6.69 4.94
CA TRP A 74 5.69 -6.52 6.37
C TRP A 74 5.86 -5.03 6.74
N ILE A 75 6.71 -4.28 6.03
CA ILE A 75 6.94 -2.85 6.24
C ILE A 75 5.62 -2.07 6.11
N ARG A 76 4.83 -2.35 5.06
CA ARG A 76 3.50 -1.72 4.87
C ARG A 76 2.56 -2.03 6.02
N ALA A 77 2.47 -3.30 6.42
CA ALA A 77 1.61 -3.75 7.51
C ALA A 77 2.01 -3.10 8.84
N GLU A 78 3.30 -3.08 9.15
CA GLU A 78 3.81 -2.52 10.39
C GLU A 78 3.63 -0.99 10.44
N ARG A 79 3.87 -0.28 9.33
CA ARG A 79 3.55 1.16 9.25
C ARG A 79 2.08 1.45 9.49
N LYS A 80 1.18 0.63 8.94
CA LYS A 80 -0.27 0.77 9.17
C LYS A 80 -0.60 0.50 10.64
N ALA A 81 -0.05 -0.56 11.23
CA ALA A 81 -0.27 -0.92 12.62
C ALA A 81 0.24 0.16 13.59
N LEU A 82 1.39 0.77 13.30
CA LEU A 82 1.95 1.88 14.09
C LEU A 82 1.06 3.12 14.09
N ARG A 83 0.48 3.49 12.94
CA ARG A 83 -0.51 4.59 12.89
C ARG A 83 -1.75 4.25 13.71
N GLN A 84 -2.34 3.08 13.47
CA GLN A 84 -3.51 2.62 14.21
C GLN A 84 -3.27 2.55 15.73
N LEU A 85 -2.05 2.20 16.14
CA LEU A 85 -1.64 2.17 17.54
C LEU A 85 -1.79 3.53 18.24
N LEU A 86 -1.45 4.62 17.54
CA LEU A 86 -1.54 5.98 18.05
C LEU A 86 -2.96 6.53 17.88
N ASP A 87 -3.56 6.37 16.69
CA ASP A 87 -4.90 6.87 16.38
C ASP A 87 -5.95 6.33 17.37
N SER A 88 -5.96 5.01 17.59
CA SER A 88 -6.90 4.39 18.54
C SER A 88 -6.66 4.84 19.98
N PHE A 89 -5.42 5.12 20.35
CA PHE A 89 -5.11 5.65 21.67
C PHE A 89 -5.59 7.08 21.84
N VAL A 90 -5.45 7.93 20.81
CA VAL A 90 -5.96 9.31 20.83
C VAL A 90 -7.48 9.31 21.05
N GLU A 91 -8.22 8.47 20.33
CA GLU A 91 -9.68 8.39 20.50
C GLU A 91 -10.06 7.89 21.91
N TRP A 92 -9.45 6.81 22.38
CA TRP A 92 -9.65 6.33 23.75
C TRP A 92 -9.33 7.41 24.80
N TYR A 93 -8.20 8.10 24.65
CA TYR A 93 -7.77 9.14 25.59
C TYR A 93 -8.77 10.29 25.68
N ARG A 94 -9.40 10.67 24.55
CA ARG A 94 -10.44 11.70 24.52
C ARG A 94 -11.70 11.26 25.24
N GLU A 95 -12.15 10.02 25.03
CA GLU A 95 -13.31 9.48 25.73
C GLU A 95 -13.08 9.46 27.25
N GLU A 96 -11.89 9.09 27.69
CA GLU A 96 -11.50 9.10 29.10
C GLU A 96 -11.52 10.52 29.69
N LEU A 97 -10.96 11.51 28.99
CA LEU A 97 -11.02 12.90 29.44
C LEU A 97 -12.45 13.44 29.49
N ALA A 98 -13.29 13.09 28.51
CA ALA A 98 -14.70 13.50 28.50
C ALA A 98 -15.49 12.89 29.68
N ALA A 99 -15.18 11.64 30.06
CA ALA A 99 -15.82 10.96 31.18
C ALA A 99 -15.48 11.56 32.56
N LEU A 100 -14.42 12.37 32.64
CA LEU A 100 -14.01 13.10 33.84
C LEU A 100 -14.79 14.40 34.07
N ALA A 101 -15.54 14.88 33.08
CA ALA A 101 -16.32 16.10 33.21
C ALA A 101 -17.35 15.99 34.37
N GLY A 102 -17.28 16.93 35.32
CA GLY A 102 -18.18 16.98 36.48
C GLY A 102 -17.84 16.01 37.61
N ARG A 103 -16.71 15.31 37.54
CA ARG A 103 -16.19 14.49 38.65
C ARG A 103 -15.54 15.36 39.74
N PRO A 104 -15.44 14.86 40.98
CA PRO A 104 -14.66 15.53 42.04
C PRO A 104 -13.20 15.74 41.62
N GLU A 105 -12.62 16.88 41.95
CA GLU A 105 -11.25 17.25 41.56
C GLU A 105 -10.21 16.19 41.96
N ALA A 106 -10.34 15.60 43.15
CA ALA A 106 -9.45 14.54 43.60
C ALA A 106 -9.45 13.31 42.68
N GLU A 107 -10.62 12.88 42.18
CA GLU A 107 -10.74 11.76 41.23
C GLU A 107 -10.16 12.14 39.85
N VAL A 108 -10.34 13.38 39.42
CA VAL A 108 -9.78 13.87 38.15
C VAL A 108 -8.26 13.84 38.18
N VAL A 109 -7.64 14.35 39.25
CA VAL A 109 -6.18 14.38 39.39
C VAL A 109 -5.60 12.97 39.34
N GLU A 110 -6.14 12.04 40.15
CA GLU A 110 -5.70 10.65 40.16
C GLU A 110 -5.82 10.01 38.77
N ARG A 111 -6.95 10.20 38.09
CA ARG A 111 -7.15 9.66 36.74
C ARG A 111 -6.20 10.26 35.71
N LEU A 112 -5.89 11.56 35.78
CA LEU A 112 -4.95 12.20 34.86
C LEU A 112 -3.53 11.65 35.02
N GLU A 113 -3.11 11.30 36.23
CA GLU A 113 -1.83 10.62 36.47
C GLU A 113 -1.80 9.22 35.82
N GLU A 114 -2.86 8.43 35.98
CA GLU A 114 -2.99 7.13 35.32
C GLU A 114 -2.94 7.25 33.79
N LEU A 115 -3.63 8.26 33.23
CA LEU A 115 -3.64 8.56 31.81
C LEU A 115 -2.26 8.99 31.30
N ALA A 116 -1.50 9.75 32.10
CA ALA A 116 -0.12 10.11 31.77
C ALA A 116 0.78 8.86 31.72
N VAL A 117 0.65 7.94 32.67
CA VAL A 117 1.37 6.65 32.66
C VAL A 117 0.98 5.82 31.45
N ALA A 118 -0.32 5.76 31.10
CA ALA A 118 -0.79 5.05 29.92
C ALA A 118 -0.23 5.63 28.62
N ARG A 119 -0.17 6.96 28.51
CA ARG A 119 0.45 7.68 27.38
C ARG A 119 1.93 7.33 27.26
N ASP A 120 2.68 7.38 28.35
CA ASP A 120 4.11 7.13 28.33
C ASP A 120 4.43 5.67 27.95
N ARG A 121 3.62 4.72 28.45
CA ARG A 121 3.67 3.32 28.00
C ARG A 121 3.37 3.18 26.52
N ARG A 122 2.38 3.89 25.99
CA ARG A 122 2.03 3.87 24.56
C ARG A 122 3.20 4.39 23.70
N ILE A 123 3.84 5.49 24.12
CA ILE A 123 5.01 6.05 23.45
C ILE A 123 6.18 5.05 23.46
N ALA A 124 6.42 4.37 24.58
CA ALA A 124 7.48 3.37 24.67
C ALA A 124 7.28 2.21 23.68
N VAL A 125 6.05 1.66 23.61
CA VAL A 125 5.69 0.60 22.65
C VAL A 125 5.86 1.08 21.21
N TYR A 126 5.41 2.30 20.90
CA TYR A 126 5.57 2.87 19.57
C TYR A 126 7.05 2.99 19.19
N ARG A 127 7.88 3.55 20.07
CA ARG A 127 9.32 3.74 19.84
C ARG A 127 10.04 2.42 19.59
N GLU A 128 9.75 1.39 20.38
CA GLU A 128 10.35 0.06 20.21
C GLU A 128 10.00 -0.52 18.83
N ARG A 129 8.72 -0.53 18.48
CA ARG A 129 8.24 -1.09 17.21
C ARG A 129 8.72 -0.29 15.99
N ALA A 130 8.67 1.03 16.06
CA ALA A 130 9.18 1.91 15.01
C ALA A 130 10.70 1.78 14.84
N GLY A 131 11.45 1.53 15.92
CA GLY A 131 12.87 1.20 15.87
C GLY A 131 13.15 -0.10 15.11
N LYS A 132 12.40 -1.18 15.41
CA LYS A 132 12.48 -2.45 14.68
C LYS A 132 12.13 -2.29 13.20
N LEU A 133 11.09 -1.50 12.90
CA LEU A 133 10.70 -1.15 11.54
C LEU A 133 11.82 -0.41 10.79
N ASN A 134 12.42 0.61 11.41
CA ASN A 134 13.51 1.36 10.78
C ASN A 134 14.71 0.49 10.45
N LYS A 135 15.09 -0.44 11.35
CA LYS A 135 16.16 -1.41 11.09
C LYS A 135 15.84 -2.27 9.86
N ARG A 136 14.61 -2.79 9.77
CA ARG A 136 14.20 -3.60 8.62
C ARG A 136 14.11 -2.80 7.32
N ILE A 137 13.72 -1.53 7.40
CA ILE A 137 13.78 -0.59 6.26
C ILE A 137 15.22 -0.41 5.78
N ASP A 138 16.18 -0.31 6.69
CA ASP A 138 17.60 -0.20 6.31
C ASP A 138 18.10 -1.45 5.59
N ASP A 139 17.83 -2.63 6.16
CA ASP A 139 18.20 -3.92 5.57
C ASP A 139 17.56 -4.09 4.17
N PHE A 140 16.28 -3.71 4.04
CA PHE A 140 15.56 -3.70 2.78
C PHE A 140 16.20 -2.73 1.77
N ASN A 141 16.52 -1.51 2.18
CA ASN A 141 17.08 -0.49 1.30
C ASN A 141 18.49 -0.86 0.80
N LEU A 142 19.29 -1.57 1.61
CA LEU A 142 20.59 -2.10 1.20
C LEU A 142 20.46 -3.18 0.10
N THR A 143 19.36 -3.93 0.11
CA THR A 143 19.11 -5.03 -0.83
C THR A 143 18.47 -4.55 -2.14
N VAL A 144 17.77 -3.41 -2.10
CA VAL A 144 17.03 -2.88 -3.24
C VAL A 144 17.92 -1.98 -4.10
N PRO A 145 18.26 -2.36 -5.35
CA PRO A 145 19.20 -1.63 -6.20
C PRO A 145 18.65 -0.32 -6.75
N VAL A 146 17.39 0.02 -6.44
CA VAL A 146 16.67 1.16 -7.00
C VAL A 146 16.16 2.08 -5.88
N PRO A 147 16.66 3.32 -5.77
CA PRO A 147 16.23 4.28 -4.75
C PRO A 147 14.71 4.56 -4.74
N ARG A 148 14.03 4.49 -5.89
CA ARG A 148 12.57 4.73 -5.98
C ARG A 148 11.71 3.65 -5.33
N LEU A 149 12.27 2.46 -5.11
CA LEU A 149 11.60 1.34 -4.44
C LEU A 149 11.97 1.25 -2.96
N GLN A 150 12.89 2.09 -2.49
CA GLN A 150 13.31 2.15 -1.09
C GLN A 150 12.25 2.79 -0.21
N TRP A 151 12.25 2.41 1.07
CA TRP A 151 11.39 2.99 2.08
C TRP A 151 12.13 4.06 2.89
N HIS A 152 11.45 5.15 3.20
CA HIS A 152 11.99 6.13 4.16
C HIS A 152 11.76 5.67 5.60
N ARG A 153 12.77 5.89 6.43
CA ARG A 153 12.66 5.69 7.89
C ARG A 153 11.52 6.53 8.46
N VAL A 154 10.85 5.97 9.46
CA VAL A 154 9.93 6.71 10.32
C VAL A 154 10.73 7.68 11.19
N ARG A 155 10.35 8.95 11.18
CA ARG A 155 10.93 10.00 12.02
C ARG A 155 10.30 9.94 13.41
N ILE A 156 10.74 8.97 14.21
CA ILE A 156 10.09 8.56 15.47
C ILE A 156 9.75 9.76 16.36
N ASP A 157 10.70 10.66 16.59
CA ASP A 157 10.48 11.80 17.48
C ASP A 157 9.43 12.77 16.94
N GLN A 158 9.37 12.98 15.62
CA GLN A 158 8.36 13.85 15.02
C GLN A 158 6.96 13.27 15.13
N GLU A 159 6.82 11.96 14.96
CA GLU A 159 5.55 11.26 15.12
C GLU A 159 5.08 11.27 16.58
N ILE A 160 6.01 11.12 17.55
CA ILE A 160 5.69 11.24 18.98
C ILE A 160 5.25 12.66 19.34
N GLU A 161 5.91 13.69 18.79
CA GLU A 161 5.50 15.08 19.01
C GLU A 161 4.14 15.38 18.37
N ALA A 162 3.87 14.89 17.16
CA ALA A 162 2.56 15.02 16.54
C ALA A 162 1.47 14.32 17.36
N PHE A 163 1.76 13.13 17.88
CA PHE A 163 0.87 12.40 18.78
C PHE A 163 0.58 13.17 20.08
N ARG A 164 1.60 13.76 20.72
CA ARG A 164 1.43 14.59 21.92
C ARG A 164 0.49 15.77 21.66
N ARG A 165 0.71 16.49 20.55
CA ARG A 165 -0.17 17.59 20.13
C ARG A 165 -1.61 17.13 19.90
N ALA A 166 -1.80 15.98 19.27
CA ALA A 166 -3.14 15.43 19.02
C ALA A 166 -3.92 15.09 20.30
N LEU A 167 -3.22 14.79 21.41
CA LEU A 167 -3.82 14.62 22.73
C LEU A 167 -4.19 15.96 23.38
N GLU A 168 -3.38 16.99 23.19
CA GLU A 168 -3.57 18.34 23.76
C GLU A 168 -4.70 19.12 23.06
N GLU A 169 -4.77 19.07 21.72
CA GLU A 169 -5.74 19.81 20.90
C GLU A 169 -7.22 19.39 21.15
N GLY A 170 -7.45 18.27 21.84
CA GLY A 170 -8.79 17.83 22.26
C GLY A 170 -9.23 18.33 23.65
N SER A 171 -8.31 18.84 24.48
CA SER A 171 -8.57 19.21 25.89
C SER A 171 -9.14 20.63 26.06
N GLY A 172 -9.14 21.44 25.00
CA GLY A 172 -9.61 22.83 25.02
C GLY A 172 -10.94 22.99 24.29
N ARG A 173 -12.06 22.57 24.89
CA ARG A 173 -13.40 23.03 24.51
C ARG A 173 -14.38 22.95 25.68
#